data_AF-A0A484K2I8-F1
#
_entry.id   AF-A0A484K2I8-F1
#
_cell.length_a   1.000
_cell.length_b   1.000
_cell.length_c   1.000
_cell.angle_alpha   90.00
_cell.angle_beta   90.00
_cell.angle_gamma   90.00
#
_symmetry.space_group_name_H-M   'P 1'
#
loop_
_entity.id
_entity.type
_entity.pdbx_description
1 polymer ?
#
loop_
_entity_poly.entity_id
_entity_poly.type
_entity_poly.pdbx_seq_one_letter_code
_entity_poly.pdbx_strand_id
1 'polypeptide(L)'
;MLNGSSSPASLLLRRNSILSSILDHCKSMRDLNQIHGLVIASGLSQDSLIVSKILSFSAVSDSGDPNYSSRVLFSLVTPRIFHWNAVIRGYSKSRNPNGSVSVFIRMLRSGAFPDYLTYPFLAKACSRLMNPELGCSVHGQIVRNGFEVDGFVSNSLIHMYASFGDFVLARKVFDGMPLKNPVSWNSMVDGYAKCGELGSARQLFDSMPRRDVLSWSCLIDGYVKNGDYRGAMAVFDQMGRSGVKPNEVTMVSVLCACSHLGALDKGRTLHQCVVDNNLPLTIILRTSLVDMYAKCGAINEAFDMFRRVPVETSDVLLWNAMIRGLATHGLVKESLDLFKEMKSSNQIRPDEITYLSLLHACAHGGLVSEAWHFFECLKEQGMVPKIEHFACMVDVMARAGQTTEAYHFLCQMPIEPTPSMLGALMNGCMNHGKLELAKMVGRRLVEMDPNHDGRYVGLANVYATDQRWGEAKSTRQRMERVGVRKCPGFSLVEVDQALHRFIAHDKSHPSYEVICMMLSFLGSQMRPHENQHFLLFV
;
A
#
# COMPACT_ATOMS: atom_id res chain seq x y z
N MET A 1 -11.25 -65.92 -38.51
CA MET A 1 -11.24 -64.69 -39.31
C MET A 1 -12.65 -64.11 -39.34
N LEU A 2 -12.91 -63.03 -38.61
CA LEU A 2 -13.96 -62.05 -38.91
C LEU A 2 -13.44 -60.71 -38.37
N ASN A 3 -12.83 -59.93 -39.25
CA ASN A 3 -12.38 -58.57 -38.98
C ASN A 3 -13.62 -57.69 -38.79
N GLY A 4 -13.89 -57.26 -37.55
CA GLY A 4 -14.82 -56.18 -37.26
C GLY A 4 -14.19 -54.86 -37.69
N SER A 5 -14.50 -54.40 -38.90
CA SER A 5 -14.19 -53.06 -39.37
C SER A 5 -14.95 -52.04 -38.53
N SER A 6 -14.24 -51.41 -37.58
CA SER A 6 -14.72 -50.22 -36.88
C SER A 6 -15.10 -49.15 -37.90
N SER A 7 -16.34 -48.66 -37.86
CA SER A 7 -16.80 -47.66 -38.84
C SER A 7 -15.93 -46.39 -38.77
N PRO A 8 -15.71 -45.67 -39.90
CA PRO A 8 -14.89 -44.46 -39.93
C PRO A 8 -15.28 -43.41 -38.87
N ALA A 9 -16.57 -43.34 -38.53
CA ALA A 9 -17.09 -42.46 -37.49
C ALA A 9 -16.61 -42.85 -36.08
N SER A 10 -16.53 -44.16 -35.78
CA SER A 10 -16.06 -44.65 -34.48
C SER A 10 -14.56 -44.39 -34.25
N LEU A 11 -13.75 -44.42 -35.32
CA LEU A 11 -12.32 -44.10 -35.27
C LEU A 11 -12.06 -42.60 -35.08
N LEU A 12 -12.86 -41.73 -35.73
CA LEU A 12 -12.80 -40.27 -35.55
C LEU A 12 -13.19 -39.85 -34.13
N LEU A 13 -14.26 -40.42 -33.57
CA LEU A 13 -14.68 -40.17 -32.19
C LEU A 13 -13.60 -40.56 -31.17
N ARG A 14 -12.98 -41.74 -31.34
CA ARG A 14 -11.89 -42.20 -30.48
C ARG A 14 -10.65 -41.31 -30.57
N ARG A 15 -10.34 -40.80 -31.77
CA ARG A 15 -9.22 -39.87 -32.00
C ARG A 15 -9.47 -38.50 -31.36
N ASN A 16 -10.70 -37.97 -31.45
CA ASN A 16 -11.10 -36.73 -30.77
C ASN A 16 -11.03 -36.86 -29.25
N SER A 17 -11.47 -37.99 -28.67
CA SER A 17 -11.37 -38.21 -27.22
C SER A 17 -9.93 -38.30 -26.72
N ILE A 18 -9.03 -38.89 -27.51
CA ILE A 18 -7.61 -39.01 -27.13
C ILE A 18 -6.93 -37.64 -27.18
N LEU A 19 -7.10 -36.87 -28.26
CA LEU A 19 -6.52 -35.53 -28.37
C LEU A 19 -7.08 -34.57 -27.31
N SER A 20 -8.37 -34.68 -27.01
CA SER A 20 -9.02 -33.92 -25.95
C SER A 20 -8.46 -34.24 -24.56
N SER A 21 -8.17 -35.52 -24.27
CA SER A 21 -7.53 -35.96 -23.02
C SER A 21 -6.07 -35.49 -22.91
N ILE A 22 -5.32 -35.53 -24.01
CA ILE A 22 -3.93 -35.05 -24.04
C ILE A 22 -3.87 -33.54 -23.79
N LEU A 23 -4.82 -32.77 -24.33
CA LEU A 23 -4.91 -31.33 -24.07
C LEU A 23 -5.17 -31.00 -22.59
N ASP A 24 -5.88 -31.86 -21.85
CA ASP A 24 -6.11 -31.67 -20.41
C ASP A 24 -4.83 -31.82 -19.57
N HIS A 25 -3.81 -32.49 -20.10
CA HIS A 25 -2.53 -32.72 -19.44
C HIS A 25 -1.43 -31.78 -19.94
N CYS A 26 -1.77 -30.80 -20.77
CA CYS A 26 -0.83 -29.81 -21.28
C CYS A 26 -0.32 -28.90 -20.16
N LYS A 27 1.01 -28.77 -20.02
CA LYS A 27 1.65 -27.95 -18.97
C LYS A 27 2.44 -26.77 -19.50
N SER A 28 2.75 -26.75 -20.80
CA SER A 28 3.52 -25.69 -21.42
C SER A 28 3.03 -25.34 -22.83
N MET A 29 3.35 -24.13 -23.29
CA MET A 29 3.11 -23.73 -24.68
C MET A 29 3.86 -24.60 -25.69
N ARG A 30 4.98 -25.24 -25.29
CA ARG A 30 5.71 -26.17 -26.15
C ARG A 30 4.88 -27.42 -26.44
N ASP A 31 4.27 -27.99 -25.41
CA ASP A 31 3.41 -29.16 -25.54
C ASP A 31 2.17 -28.80 -26.38
N LEU A 32 1.57 -27.65 -26.11
CA LEU A 32 0.42 -27.16 -26.87
C LEU A 32 0.75 -27.00 -28.36
N ASN A 33 1.92 -26.43 -28.69
CA ASN A 33 2.33 -26.22 -30.08
C ASN A 33 2.48 -27.55 -30.83
N GLN A 34 3.03 -28.58 -30.18
CA GLN A 34 3.15 -29.92 -30.78
C GLN A 34 1.78 -30.55 -31.01
N ILE A 35 0.90 -30.49 -29.99
CA ILE A 35 -0.46 -31.03 -30.08
C ILE A 35 -1.27 -30.29 -31.14
N HIS A 36 -1.20 -28.97 -31.20
CA HIS A 36 -1.91 -28.19 -32.20
C HIS A 36 -1.39 -28.47 -33.62
N GLY A 37 -0.07 -28.69 -33.79
CA GLY A 37 0.49 -29.16 -35.07
C GLY A 37 -0.11 -30.50 -35.52
N LEU A 38 -0.28 -31.45 -34.59
CA LEU A 38 -0.95 -32.73 -34.86
C LEU A 38 -2.44 -32.54 -35.19
N VAL A 39 -3.13 -31.62 -34.52
CA VAL A 39 -4.54 -31.27 -34.79
C VAL A 39 -4.69 -30.72 -36.21
N ILE A 40 -3.78 -29.83 -36.64
CA ILE A 40 -3.75 -29.28 -38.00
C ILE A 40 -3.51 -30.40 -39.03
N ALA A 41 -2.48 -31.22 -38.83
CA ALA A 41 -2.16 -32.33 -39.73
C ALA A 41 -3.28 -33.39 -39.80
N SER A 42 -4.10 -33.49 -38.75
CA SER A 42 -5.25 -34.40 -38.68
C SER A 42 -6.53 -33.84 -39.29
N GLY A 43 -6.54 -32.59 -39.77
CA GLY A 43 -7.73 -31.92 -40.31
C GLY A 43 -8.77 -31.54 -39.24
N LEU A 44 -8.40 -31.55 -37.97
CA LEU A 44 -9.29 -31.28 -36.83
C LEU A 44 -9.20 -29.83 -36.32
N SER A 45 -8.54 -28.94 -37.06
CA SER A 45 -8.32 -27.53 -36.67
C SER A 45 -9.58 -26.68 -36.58
N GLN A 46 -10.71 -27.18 -37.11
CA GLN A 46 -12.01 -26.51 -37.04
C GLN A 46 -12.98 -27.17 -36.03
N ASP A 47 -12.53 -28.22 -35.32
CA ASP A 47 -13.36 -28.88 -34.31
C ASP A 47 -13.56 -27.97 -33.09
N SER A 48 -14.81 -27.60 -32.82
CA SER A 48 -15.13 -26.61 -31.79
C SER A 48 -14.68 -27.00 -30.38
N LEU A 49 -14.64 -28.30 -30.05
CA LEU A 49 -14.31 -28.76 -28.70
C LEU A 49 -12.79 -28.75 -28.50
N ILE A 50 -12.04 -29.18 -29.51
CA ILE A 50 -10.57 -29.13 -29.51
C ILE A 50 -10.09 -27.68 -29.49
N VAL A 51 -10.67 -26.82 -30.34
CA VAL A 51 -10.34 -25.39 -30.39
C VAL A 51 -10.63 -24.69 -29.06
N SER A 52 -11.76 -25.01 -28.41
CA SER A 52 -12.08 -24.48 -27.07
C SER A 52 -11.00 -24.78 -26.06
N LYS A 53 -10.50 -26.03 -26.04
CA LYS A 53 -9.43 -26.46 -25.12
C LYS A 53 -8.10 -25.79 -25.42
N ILE A 54 -7.76 -25.66 -26.71
CA ILE A 54 -6.55 -24.94 -27.13
C ILE A 54 -6.62 -23.48 -26.67
N LEU A 55 -7.75 -22.79 -26.90
CA LEU A 55 -7.93 -21.40 -26.49
C LEU A 55 -8.01 -21.24 -24.97
N SER A 56 -8.64 -22.16 -24.23
CA SER A 56 -8.66 -22.09 -22.76
C SER A 56 -7.26 -22.21 -22.17
N PHE A 57 -6.41 -23.08 -22.71
CA PHE A 57 -5.03 -23.20 -22.27
C PHE A 57 -4.20 -21.99 -22.72
N SER A 58 -4.19 -21.67 -24.01
CA SER A 58 -3.31 -20.63 -24.56
C SER A 58 -3.71 -19.22 -24.15
N ALA A 59 -4.99 -18.93 -23.93
CA ALA A 59 -5.42 -17.57 -23.57
C ALA A 59 -5.50 -17.36 -22.05
N VAL A 60 -5.92 -18.37 -21.28
CA VAL A 60 -6.33 -18.17 -19.87
C VAL A 60 -5.34 -18.72 -18.85
N SER A 61 -4.49 -19.70 -19.21
CA SER A 61 -3.48 -20.25 -18.30
C SER A 61 -2.36 -19.25 -18.02
N ASP A 62 -1.73 -19.37 -16.85
CA ASP A 62 -0.60 -18.51 -16.48
C ASP A 62 0.62 -18.69 -17.40
N SER A 63 0.75 -19.86 -18.03
CA SER A 63 1.76 -20.17 -19.05
C SER A 63 1.34 -19.83 -20.48
N GLY A 64 0.14 -19.27 -20.68
CA GLY A 64 -0.47 -19.06 -21.99
C GLY A 64 0.15 -17.91 -22.81
N ASP A 65 -0.01 -17.98 -24.13
CA ASP A 65 0.29 -16.88 -25.06
C ASP A 65 -0.99 -16.36 -25.75
N PRO A 66 -1.51 -15.20 -25.33
CA PRO A 66 -2.65 -14.56 -25.98
C PRO A 66 -2.44 -14.22 -27.46
N ASN A 67 -1.19 -13.98 -27.91
CA ASN A 67 -0.87 -13.75 -29.33
C ASN A 67 -0.94 -15.04 -30.16
N TYR A 68 -0.59 -16.17 -29.55
CA TYR A 68 -0.87 -17.46 -30.15
C TYR A 68 -2.39 -17.70 -30.25
N SER A 69 -3.10 -17.44 -29.16
CA SER A 69 -4.55 -17.63 -29.07
C SER A 69 -5.31 -16.83 -30.14
N SER A 70 -4.91 -15.57 -30.38
CA SER A 70 -5.53 -14.74 -31.43
C SER A 70 -5.28 -15.28 -32.83
N ARG A 71 -4.09 -15.82 -33.12
CA ARG A 71 -3.81 -16.48 -34.40
C ARG A 71 -4.70 -17.71 -34.61
N VAL A 72 -4.88 -18.54 -33.57
CA VAL A 72 -5.78 -19.71 -33.64
C VAL A 72 -7.21 -19.24 -33.90
N LEU A 73 -7.71 -18.26 -33.15
CA LEU A 73 -9.04 -17.69 -33.32
C LEU A 73 -9.28 -17.17 -34.76
N PHE A 74 -8.30 -16.45 -35.32
CA PHE A 74 -8.42 -15.87 -36.66
C PHE A 74 -8.29 -16.90 -37.80
N SER A 75 -7.80 -18.11 -37.50
CA SER A 75 -7.80 -19.23 -38.46
C SER A 75 -9.12 -20.02 -38.51
N LEU A 76 -10.08 -19.72 -37.63
CA LEU A 76 -11.36 -20.40 -37.61
C LEU A 76 -12.29 -19.85 -38.70
N VAL A 77 -12.99 -20.75 -39.39
CA VAL A 77 -13.98 -20.40 -40.41
C VAL A 77 -15.24 -19.80 -39.78
N THR A 78 -15.67 -20.35 -38.63
CA THR A 78 -16.87 -19.89 -37.91
C THR A 78 -16.62 -19.75 -36.40
N PRO A 79 -15.91 -18.68 -35.96
CA PRO A 79 -15.62 -18.49 -34.55
C PRO A 79 -16.88 -18.10 -33.75
N ARG A 80 -17.28 -18.97 -32.81
CA ARG A 80 -18.36 -18.70 -31.82
C ARG A 80 -17.95 -17.66 -30.76
N ILE A 81 -18.93 -17.01 -30.14
CA ILE A 81 -18.75 -15.94 -29.12
C ILE A 81 -17.79 -16.33 -27.99
N PHE A 82 -17.91 -17.54 -27.44
CA PHE A 82 -17.04 -17.95 -26.33
C PHE A 82 -15.55 -18.07 -26.73
N HIS A 83 -15.24 -18.33 -28.02
CA HIS A 83 -13.84 -18.32 -28.50
C HIS A 83 -13.28 -16.88 -28.48
N TRP A 84 -14.08 -15.90 -28.91
CA TRP A 84 -13.73 -14.48 -28.81
C TRP A 84 -13.50 -14.07 -27.35
N ASN A 85 -14.46 -14.41 -26.47
CA ASN A 85 -14.38 -14.09 -25.05
C ASN A 85 -13.15 -14.71 -24.37
N ALA A 86 -12.75 -15.94 -24.73
CA ALA A 86 -11.55 -16.56 -24.20
C ALA A 86 -10.28 -15.76 -24.53
N VAL A 87 -10.14 -15.30 -25.78
CA VAL A 87 -8.97 -14.52 -26.21
C VAL A 87 -9.00 -13.09 -25.63
N ILE A 88 -10.16 -12.43 -25.60
CA ILE A 88 -10.32 -11.10 -24.97
C ILE A 88 -9.97 -11.19 -23.48
N ARG A 89 -10.44 -12.23 -22.77
CA ARG A 89 -10.10 -12.50 -21.37
C ARG A 89 -8.59 -12.69 -21.20
N GLY A 90 -7.96 -13.46 -22.08
CA GLY A 90 -6.52 -13.70 -22.04
C GLY A 90 -5.70 -12.42 -22.16
N TYR A 91 -5.99 -11.59 -23.16
CA TYR A 91 -5.33 -10.29 -23.29
C TYR A 91 -5.58 -9.37 -22.09
N SER A 92 -6.80 -9.38 -21.52
CA SER A 92 -7.14 -8.52 -20.37
C SER A 92 -6.29 -8.82 -19.13
N LYS A 93 -5.72 -10.03 -19.03
CA LYS A 93 -4.77 -10.46 -17.98
C LYS A 93 -3.31 -10.36 -18.40
N SER A 94 -3.02 -10.32 -19.70
CA SER A 94 -1.67 -10.30 -20.24
C SER A 94 -0.91 -8.99 -19.96
N ARG A 95 0.40 -8.93 -20.26
CA ARG A 95 1.18 -7.69 -20.22
C ARG A 95 0.71 -6.63 -21.23
N ASN A 96 -0.06 -7.01 -22.26
CA ASN A 96 -0.59 -6.12 -23.29
C ASN A 96 -2.13 -6.15 -23.30
N PRO A 97 -2.80 -5.37 -22.42
CA PRO A 97 -4.26 -5.34 -22.36
C PRO A 97 -4.92 -4.79 -23.64
N ASN A 98 -4.20 -4.00 -24.44
CA ASN A 98 -4.71 -3.40 -25.67
C ASN A 98 -5.15 -4.45 -26.70
N GLY A 99 -4.54 -5.64 -26.69
CA GLY A 99 -4.97 -6.76 -27.54
C GLY A 99 -6.43 -7.16 -27.32
N SER A 100 -6.98 -6.96 -26.11
CA SER A 100 -8.40 -7.23 -25.81
C SER A 100 -9.32 -6.37 -26.67
N VAL A 101 -8.96 -5.09 -26.83
CA VAL A 101 -9.70 -4.11 -27.64
C VAL A 101 -9.56 -4.44 -29.12
N SER A 102 -8.36 -4.78 -29.58
CA SER A 102 -8.12 -5.15 -30.98
C SER A 102 -8.93 -6.39 -31.39
N VAL A 103 -8.97 -7.41 -30.54
CA VAL A 103 -9.77 -8.63 -30.77
C VAL A 103 -11.26 -8.31 -30.76
N PHE A 104 -11.73 -7.44 -29.86
CA PHE A 104 -13.11 -7.00 -29.83
C PHE A 104 -13.53 -6.22 -31.09
N ILE A 105 -12.69 -5.30 -31.58
CA ILE A 105 -12.97 -4.60 -32.85
C ILE A 105 -13.05 -5.61 -34.00
N ARG A 106 -12.19 -6.64 -34.01
CA ARG A 106 -12.24 -7.70 -35.01
C ARG A 106 -13.50 -8.56 -34.91
N MET A 107 -13.95 -8.87 -33.69
CA MET A 107 -15.22 -9.55 -33.41
C MET A 107 -16.38 -8.79 -34.05
N LEU A 108 -16.49 -7.48 -33.79
CA LEU A 108 -17.53 -6.62 -34.38
C LEU A 108 -17.46 -6.59 -35.91
N ARG A 109 -16.25 -6.48 -36.49
CA ARG A 109 -16.05 -6.50 -37.95
C ARG A 109 -16.42 -7.84 -38.60
N SER A 110 -16.40 -8.94 -37.83
CA SER A 110 -16.84 -10.25 -38.30
C SER A 110 -18.34 -10.48 -38.20
N GLY A 111 -19.11 -9.48 -37.73
CA GLY A 111 -20.55 -9.59 -37.51
C GLY A 111 -20.95 -10.37 -36.26
N ALA A 112 -19.99 -10.69 -35.37
CA ALA A 112 -20.28 -11.35 -34.10
C ALA A 112 -20.77 -10.32 -33.06
N PHE A 113 -21.82 -10.68 -32.34
CA PHE A 113 -22.42 -9.84 -31.31
C PHE A 113 -21.78 -10.08 -29.94
N PRO A 114 -21.35 -9.03 -29.22
CA PRO A 114 -20.88 -9.15 -27.84
C PRO A 114 -21.95 -9.66 -26.90
N ASP A 115 -21.54 -10.32 -25.82
CA ASP A 115 -22.42 -10.74 -24.73
C ASP A 115 -22.01 -10.11 -23.39
N TYR A 116 -22.77 -10.41 -22.33
CA TYR A 116 -22.51 -9.94 -20.97
C TYR A 116 -21.13 -10.36 -20.42
N LEU A 117 -20.47 -11.37 -21.01
CA LEU A 117 -19.12 -11.80 -20.63
C LEU A 117 -18.03 -11.04 -21.39
N THR A 118 -18.32 -10.48 -22.58
CA THR A 118 -17.34 -9.70 -23.36
C THR A 118 -16.91 -8.42 -22.64
N TYR A 119 -17.88 -7.64 -22.15
CA TYR A 119 -17.64 -6.30 -21.63
C TYR A 119 -16.83 -6.21 -20.33
N PRO A 120 -17.01 -7.11 -19.33
CA PRO A 120 -16.18 -7.15 -18.13
C PRO A 120 -14.69 -7.25 -18.41
N PHE A 121 -14.29 -8.06 -19.41
CA PHE A 121 -12.90 -8.19 -19.81
C PHE A 121 -12.35 -6.92 -20.48
N LEU A 122 -13.19 -6.22 -21.25
CA LEU A 122 -12.84 -4.92 -21.83
C LEU A 122 -12.72 -3.84 -20.76
N ALA A 123 -13.66 -3.75 -19.82
CA ALA A 123 -13.60 -2.81 -18.70
C ALA A 123 -12.32 -3.04 -17.86
N LYS A 124 -11.96 -4.30 -17.60
CA LYS A 124 -10.69 -4.66 -16.96
C LYS A 124 -9.48 -4.22 -17.78
N ALA A 125 -9.49 -4.44 -19.09
CA ALA A 125 -8.40 -3.97 -19.96
C ALA A 125 -8.28 -2.44 -19.94
N CYS A 126 -9.39 -1.70 -20.00
CA CYS A 126 -9.42 -0.24 -19.92
C CYS A 126 -8.86 0.26 -18.57
N SER A 127 -9.25 -0.38 -17.46
CA SER A 127 -8.75 -0.07 -16.11
C SER A 127 -7.21 -0.19 -16.08
N ARG A 128 -6.66 -1.27 -16.65
CA ARG A 128 -5.21 -1.51 -16.69
C ARG A 128 -4.45 -0.59 -17.65
N LEU A 129 -5.11 -0.10 -18.69
CA LEU A 129 -4.55 0.87 -19.63
C LEU A 129 -4.62 2.30 -19.09
N MET A 130 -5.37 2.55 -18.01
CA MET A 130 -5.63 3.89 -17.47
C MET A 130 -6.09 4.87 -18.55
N ASN A 131 -6.99 4.42 -19.45
CA ASN A 131 -7.50 5.20 -20.58
C ASN A 131 -9.03 5.45 -20.42
N PRO A 132 -9.44 6.62 -19.90
CA PRO A 132 -10.84 6.97 -19.67
C PRO A 132 -11.67 7.07 -20.95
N GLU A 133 -11.11 7.58 -22.05
CA GLU A 133 -11.83 7.75 -23.33
C GLU A 133 -12.25 6.40 -23.92
N LEU A 134 -11.34 5.43 -23.88
CA LEU A 134 -11.62 4.06 -24.29
C LEU A 134 -12.66 3.42 -23.36
N GLY A 135 -12.54 3.63 -22.05
CA GLY A 135 -13.52 3.16 -21.07
C GLY A 135 -14.93 3.69 -21.33
N CYS A 136 -15.06 5.00 -21.61
CA CYS A 136 -16.33 5.62 -22.00
C CYS A 136 -16.86 5.08 -23.34
N SER A 137 -15.99 4.81 -24.31
CA SER A 137 -16.38 4.18 -25.58
C SER A 137 -16.94 2.77 -25.36
N VAL A 138 -16.31 1.98 -24.49
CA VAL A 138 -16.80 0.65 -24.08
C VAL A 138 -18.13 0.76 -23.34
N HIS A 139 -18.28 1.73 -22.43
CA HIS A 139 -19.55 1.99 -21.75
C HIS A 139 -20.67 2.38 -22.72
N GLY A 140 -20.39 3.24 -23.72
CA GLY A 140 -21.35 3.55 -24.77
C GLY A 140 -21.79 2.30 -25.58
N GLN A 141 -20.88 1.37 -25.83
CA GLN A 141 -21.22 0.08 -26.45
C GLN A 141 -22.09 -0.79 -25.54
N ILE A 142 -21.85 -0.81 -24.24
CA ILE A 142 -22.67 -1.55 -23.26
C ILE A 142 -24.11 -1.06 -23.30
N VAL A 143 -24.32 0.26 -23.21
CA VAL A 143 -25.65 0.88 -23.27
C VAL A 143 -26.32 0.62 -24.62
N ARG A 144 -25.59 0.75 -25.73
CA ARG A 144 -26.13 0.51 -27.08
C ARG A 144 -26.64 -0.92 -27.26
N ASN A 145 -26.02 -1.90 -26.60
CA ASN A 145 -26.38 -3.32 -26.72
C ASN A 145 -27.29 -3.81 -25.58
N GLY A 146 -27.76 -2.93 -24.68
CA GLY A 146 -28.74 -3.27 -23.64
C GLY A 146 -28.17 -4.01 -22.43
N PHE A 147 -26.87 -3.86 -22.14
CA PHE A 147 -26.19 -4.54 -21.02
C PHE A 147 -25.94 -3.62 -19.82
N GLU A 148 -26.48 -2.40 -19.80
CA GLU A 148 -26.27 -1.41 -18.73
C GLU A 148 -26.89 -1.83 -17.38
N VAL A 149 -27.93 -2.67 -17.42
CA VAL A 149 -28.61 -3.22 -16.23
C VAL A 149 -28.01 -4.54 -15.75
N ASP A 150 -27.10 -5.16 -16.53
CA ASP A 150 -26.48 -6.43 -16.16
C ASP A 150 -25.52 -6.22 -14.99
N GLY A 151 -25.79 -6.85 -13.84
CA GLY A 151 -25.02 -6.62 -12.63
C GLY A 151 -23.54 -6.98 -12.73
N PHE A 152 -23.14 -7.93 -13.59
CA PHE A 152 -21.72 -8.28 -13.76
C PHE A 152 -21.00 -7.22 -14.61
N VAL A 153 -21.66 -6.72 -15.64
CA VAL A 153 -21.18 -5.60 -16.45
C VAL A 153 -21.11 -4.31 -15.65
N SER A 154 -22.17 -3.93 -14.92
CA SER A 154 -22.21 -2.71 -14.09
C SER A 154 -21.12 -2.74 -13.00
N ASN A 155 -20.89 -3.89 -12.35
CA ASN A 155 -19.80 -4.04 -11.38
C ASN A 155 -18.41 -3.81 -12.00
N SER A 156 -18.22 -4.30 -13.23
CA SER A 156 -16.97 -4.11 -13.96
C SER A 156 -16.77 -2.64 -14.39
N LEU A 157 -17.86 -1.94 -14.74
CA LEU A 157 -17.86 -0.51 -15.01
C LEU A 157 -17.56 0.34 -13.77
N ILE A 158 -18.16 0.00 -12.62
CA ILE A 158 -17.87 0.67 -11.34
C ILE A 158 -16.38 0.57 -11.02
N HIS A 159 -15.81 -0.63 -11.08
CA HIS A 159 -14.38 -0.82 -10.86
C HIS A 159 -13.52 -0.02 -11.85
N MET A 160 -13.91 0.00 -13.12
CA MET A 160 -13.19 0.75 -14.16
C MET A 160 -13.20 2.25 -13.88
N TYR A 161 -14.36 2.85 -13.63
CA TYR A 161 -14.45 4.27 -13.31
C TYR A 161 -13.75 4.63 -12.00
N ALA A 162 -13.88 3.79 -10.97
CA ALA A 162 -13.14 3.95 -9.71
C ALA A 162 -11.63 3.93 -9.94
N SER A 163 -11.12 3.05 -10.83
CA SER A 163 -9.68 2.99 -11.15
C SER A 163 -9.17 4.25 -11.87
N PHE A 164 -10.04 4.96 -12.58
CA PHE A 164 -9.72 6.25 -13.20
C PHE A 164 -9.84 7.44 -12.24
N GLY A 165 -10.37 7.23 -11.03
CA GLY A 165 -10.70 8.29 -10.10
C GLY A 165 -12.02 9.02 -10.41
N ASP A 166 -12.83 8.55 -11.36
CA ASP A 166 -14.13 9.16 -11.69
C ASP A 166 -15.27 8.52 -10.88
N PHE A 167 -15.37 8.93 -9.62
CA PHE A 167 -16.42 8.43 -8.72
C PHE A 167 -17.80 8.96 -9.05
N VAL A 168 -17.91 10.04 -9.84
CA VAL A 168 -19.20 10.56 -10.27
C VAL A 168 -19.84 9.59 -11.26
N LEU A 169 -19.08 9.16 -12.28
CA LEU A 169 -19.56 8.14 -13.21
C LEU A 169 -19.70 6.77 -12.54
N ALA A 170 -18.76 6.37 -11.67
CA ALA A 170 -18.92 5.13 -10.91
C ALA A 170 -20.21 5.14 -10.08
N ARG A 171 -20.51 6.26 -9.41
CA ARG A 171 -21.73 6.43 -8.63
C ARG A 171 -22.99 6.42 -9.47
N LYS A 172 -22.98 7.06 -10.64
CA LYS A 172 -24.11 7.01 -11.59
C LYS A 172 -24.41 5.58 -12.05
N VAL A 173 -23.37 4.81 -12.39
CA VAL A 173 -23.53 3.39 -12.76
C VAL A 173 -24.10 2.61 -11.57
N PHE A 174 -23.54 2.80 -10.38
CA PHE A 174 -24.02 2.14 -9.16
C PHE A 174 -25.48 2.46 -8.83
N ASP A 175 -25.86 3.73 -8.82
CA ASP A 175 -27.22 4.16 -8.51
C ASP A 175 -28.22 3.61 -9.54
N GLY A 176 -27.84 3.55 -10.82
CA GLY A 176 -28.63 2.96 -11.90
C GLY A 176 -28.79 1.44 -11.87
N MET A 177 -28.03 0.71 -11.05
CA MET A 177 -28.18 -0.75 -10.93
C MET A 177 -29.54 -1.10 -10.29
N PRO A 178 -30.36 -1.96 -10.92
CA PRO A 178 -31.67 -2.36 -10.38
C PRO A 178 -31.53 -3.21 -9.12
N LEU A 179 -30.51 -4.08 -9.07
CA LEU A 179 -30.18 -4.93 -7.93
C LEU A 179 -28.71 -4.75 -7.57
N LYS A 180 -28.46 -4.09 -6.44
CA LYS A 180 -27.12 -3.89 -5.89
C LYS A 180 -26.76 -5.10 -5.02
N ASN A 181 -25.64 -5.73 -5.30
CA ASN A 181 -25.11 -6.88 -4.55
C ASN A 181 -23.89 -6.48 -3.71
N PRO A 182 -23.41 -7.29 -2.75
CA PRO A 182 -22.27 -6.94 -1.90
C PRO A 182 -21.03 -6.51 -2.69
N VAL A 183 -20.79 -7.09 -3.87
CA VAL A 183 -19.66 -6.70 -4.74
C VAL A 183 -19.80 -5.24 -5.21
N SER A 184 -20.98 -4.83 -5.69
CA SER A 184 -21.24 -3.45 -6.12
C SER A 184 -21.01 -2.44 -4.99
N TRP A 185 -21.52 -2.75 -3.79
CA TRP A 185 -21.40 -1.90 -2.61
C TRP A 185 -19.94 -1.80 -2.15
N ASN A 186 -19.25 -2.93 -2.01
CA ASN A 186 -17.85 -2.97 -1.57
C ASN A 186 -16.92 -2.24 -2.55
N SER A 187 -17.18 -2.34 -3.86
CA SER A 187 -16.40 -1.65 -4.90
C SER A 187 -16.52 -0.13 -4.79
N MET A 188 -17.72 0.37 -4.48
CA MET A 188 -17.96 1.79 -4.27
C MET A 188 -17.38 2.30 -2.94
N VAL A 189 -17.51 1.54 -1.84
CA VAL A 189 -16.92 1.90 -0.54
C VAL A 189 -15.40 1.97 -0.64
N ASP A 190 -14.76 0.94 -1.22
CA ASP A 190 -13.32 0.90 -1.47
C ASP A 190 -12.86 2.04 -2.39
N GLY A 191 -13.63 2.34 -3.44
CA GLY A 191 -13.36 3.44 -4.35
C GLY A 191 -13.33 4.80 -3.66
N TYR A 192 -14.40 5.16 -2.93
CA TYR A 192 -14.46 6.42 -2.18
C TYR A 192 -13.35 6.51 -1.14
N ALA A 193 -13.08 5.41 -0.42
CA ALA A 193 -12.06 5.39 0.61
C ALA A 193 -10.65 5.60 0.03
N LYS A 194 -10.32 4.98 -1.11
CA LYS A 194 -9.01 5.16 -1.78
C LYS A 194 -8.76 6.60 -2.26
N CYS A 195 -9.80 7.40 -2.44
CA CYS A 195 -9.68 8.80 -2.86
C CYS A 195 -9.85 9.81 -1.73
N GLY A 196 -9.83 9.36 -0.48
CA GLY A 196 -9.90 10.23 0.69
C GLY A 196 -11.29 10.77 1.02
N GLU A 197 -12.31 10.40 0.24
CA GLU A 197 -13.72 10.74 0.50
C GLU A 197 -14.33 9.81 1.55
N LEU A 198 -13.70 9.74 2.73
CA LEU A 198 -14.09 8.84 3.83
C LEU A 198 -15.54 9.06 4.29
N GLY A 199 -16.03 10.31 4.24
CA GLY A 199 -17.42 10.62 4.58
C GLY A 199 -18.42 9.94 3.65
N SER A 200 -18.16 9.99 2.33
CA SER A 200 -18.98 9.33 1.31
C SER A 200 -18.89 7.81 1.43
N ALA A 201 -17.69 7.27 1.66
CA ALA A 201 -17.47 5.85 1.91
C ALA A 201 -18.28 5.36 3.12
N ARG A 202 -18.24 6.12 4.23
CA ARG A 202 -18.97 5.83 5.47
C ARG A 202 -20.48 5.87 5.27
N GLN A 203 -21.00 6.91 4.64
CA GLN A 203 -22.45 7.02 4.34
C GLN A 203 -22.93 5.83 3.51
N LEU A 204 -22.16 5.45 2.48
CA LEU A 204 -22.52 4.34 1.63
C LEU A 204 -22.50 3.01 2.40
N PHE A 205 -21.46 2.78 3.21
CA PHE A 205 -21.36 1.63 4.09
C PHE A 205 -22.53 1.54 5.08
N ASP A 206 -22.92 2.67 5.66
CA ASP A 206 -24.06 2.73 6.59
C ASP A 206 -25.38 2.40 5.86
N SER A 207 -25.52 2.74 4.58
CA SER A 207 -26.70 2.38 3.77
C SER A 207 -26.72 0.95 3.23
N MET A 208 -25.65 0.16 3.42
CA MET A 208 -25.60 -1.24 2.95
C MET A 208 -26.63 -2.10 3.69
N PRO A 209 -27.53 -2.81 2.96
CA PRO A 209 -28.54 -3.68 3.60
C PRO A 209 -27.92 -4.86 4.37
N ARG A 210 -26.79 -5.38 3.88
CA ARG A 210 -26.03 -6.46 4.51
C ARG A 210 -24.55 -6.16 4.40
N ARG A 211 -23.87 -6.17 5.54
CA ARG A 211 -22.43 -5.96 5.67
C ARG A 211 -21.76 -7.30 5.92
N ASP A 212 -20.76 -7.63 5.13
CA ASP A 212 -19.91 -8.81 5.29
C ASP A 212 -18.50 -8.42 5.75
N VAL A 213 -17.65 -9.41 6.04
CA VAL A 213 -16.26 -9.18 6.49
C VAL A 213 -15.49 -8.29 5.51
N LEU A 214 -15.74 -8.42 4.21
CA LEU A 214 -15.11 -7.61 3.18
C LEU A 214 -15.52 -6.14 3.29
N SER A 215 -16.81 -5.84 3.47
CA SER A 215 -17.31 -4.47 3.64
C SER A 215 -16.63 -3.75 4.82
N TRP A 216 -16.50 -4.44 5.97
CA TRP A 216 -15.80 -3.90 7.14
C TRP A 216 -14.30 -3.71 6.88
N SER A 217 -13.65 -4.71 6.28
CA SER A 217 -12.21 -4.66 5.98
C SER A 217 -11.86 -3.53 5.03
N CYS A 218 -12.66 -3.32 3.97
CA CYS A 218 -12.47 -2.20 3.03
C CYS A 218 -12.60 -0.85 3.71
N LEU A 219 -13.59 -0.69 4.59
CA LEU A 219 -13.78 0.57 5.31
C LEU A 219 -12.60 0.83 6.26
N ILE A 220 -12.20 -0.15 7.06
CA ILE A 220 -11.07 -0.06 8.00
C ILE A 220 -9.78 0.28 7.26
N ASP A 221 -9.44 -0.46 6.20
CA ASP A 221 -8.27 -0.21 5.35
C ASP A 221 -8.30 1.20 4.74
N GLY A 222 -9.49 1.64 4.33
CA GLY A 222 -9.77 3.00 3.89
C GLY A 222 -9.36 4.07 4.90
N TYR A 223 -9.82 3.94 6.15
CA TYR A 223 -9.46 4.86 7.24
C TYR A 223 -7.94 4.87 7.49
N VAL A 224 -7.30 3.68 7.51
CA VAL A 224 -5.85 3.54 7.72
C VAL A 224 -5.04 4.23 6.62
N LYS A 225 -5.39 4.02 5.35
CA LYS A 225 -4.69 4.62 4.20
C LYS A 225 -4.79 6.14 4.16
N ASN A 226 -5.83 6.71 4.76
CA ASN A 226 -6.02 8.15 4.88
C ASN A 226 -5.50 8.72 6.20
N GLY A 227 -4.81 7.92 7.01
CA GLY A 227 -4.18 8.36 8.27
C GLY A 227 -5.13 8.56 9.44
N ASP A 228 -6.43 8.24 9.30
CA ASP A 228 -7.39 8.29 10.41
C ASP A 228 -7.43 6.94 11.15
N TYR A 229 -6.37 6.69 11.91
CA TYR A 229 -6.19 5.45 12.67
C TYR A 229 -7.23 5.30 13.80
N ARG A 230 -7.69 6.40 14.41
CA ARG A 230 -8.75 6.35 15.43
C ARG A 230 -10.08 5.92 14.82
N GLY A 231 -10.43 6.49 13.66
CA GLY A 231 -11.60 6.07 12.89
C GLY A 231 -11.54 4.58 12.53
N ALA A 232 -10.39 4.08 12.07
CA ALA A 232 -10.19 2.66 11.77
C ALA A 232 -10.47 1.75 12.99
N MET A 233 -9.95 2.12 14.17
CA MET A 233 -10.19 1.37 15.41
C MET A 233 -11.65 1.41 15.85
N ALA A 234 -12.31 2.56 15.71
CA ALA A 234 -13.74 2.68 16.01
C ALA A 234 -14.62 1.81 15.11
N VAL A 235 -14.29 1.74 13.80
CA VAL A 235 -14.98 0.86 12.86
C VAL A 235 -14.73 -0.62 13.19
N PHE A 236 -13.53 -1.00 13.61
CA PHE A 236 -13.23 -2.36 14.08
C PHE A 236 -14.03 -2.74 15.34
N ASP A 237 -14.12 -1.84 16.33
CA ASP A 237 -14.95 -2.09 17.51
C ASP A 237 -16.44 -2.23 17.12
N GLN A 238 -16.92 -1.47 16.12
CA GLN A 238 -18.28 -1.61 15.58
C GLN A 238 -18.50 -2.95 14.85
N MET A 239 -17.48 -3.45 14.12
CA MET A 239 -17.49 -4.77 13.49
C MET A 239 -17.68 -5.88 14.52
N GLY A 240 -16.92 -5.82 15.62
CA GLY A 240 -17.03 -6.78 16.73
C GLY A 240 -18.40 -6.76 17.40
N ARG A 241 -18.96 -5.56 17.67
CA ARG A 241 -20.33 -5.41 18.21
C ARG A 241 -21.42 -5.94 17.27
N SER A 242 -21.14 -5.96 15.97
CA SER A 242 -22.03 -6.53 14.94
C SER A 242 -21.91 -8.05 14.82
N GLY A 243 -21.07 -8.70 15.64
CA GLY A 243 -20.85 -10.15 15.63
C GLY A 243 -20.07 -10.66 14.42
N VAL A 244 -19.46 -9.77 13.62
CA VAL A 244 -18.70 -10.15 12.43
C VAL A 244 -17.26 -10.42 12.82
N LYS A 245 -16.77 -11.63 12.55
CA LYS A 245 -15.38 -12.02 12.86
C LYS A 245 -14.39 -11.40 11.87
N PRO A 246 -13.25 -10.87 12.34
CA PRO A 246 -12.22 -10.33 11.47
C PRO A 246 -11.52 -11.43 10.67
N ASN A 247 -11.02 -11.07 9.49
CA ASN A 247 -10.11 -11.92 8.73
C ASN A 247 -8.68 -11.36 8.80
N GLU A 248 -7.72 -12.04 8.15
CA GLU A 248 -6.32 -11.61 8.08
C GLU A 248 -6.17 -10.16 7.59
N VAL A 249 -6.89 -9.77 6.54
CA VAL A 249 -6.85 -8.41 5.98
C VAL A 249 -7.33 -7.38 7.00
N THR A 250 -8.44 -7.66 7.70
CA THR A 250 -8.91 -6.81 8.80
C THR A 250 -7.83 -6.62 9.85
N MET A 251 -7.20 -7.73 10.29
CA MET A 251 -6.20 -7.72 11.36
C MET A 251 -4.94 -6.95 10.97
N VAL A 252 -4.44 -7.11 9.74
CA VAL A 252 -3.30 -6.34 9.22
C VAL A 252 -3.60 -4.84 9.27
N SER A 253 -4.77 -4.41 8.80
CA SER A 253 -5.14 -2.99 8.81
C SER A 253 -5.27 -2.42 10.23
N VAL A 254 -5.91 -3.12 11.17
CA VAL A 254 -6.06 -2.60 12.55
C VAL A 254 -4.76 -2.65 13.35
N LEU A 255 -3.87 -3.62 13.10
CA LEU A 255 -2.54 -3.64 13.70
C LEU A 255 -1.69 -2.47 13.21
N CYS A 256 -1.81 -2.11 11.93
CA CYS A 256 -1.21 -0.89 11.39
C CYS A 256 -1.78 0.38 12.06
N ALA A 257 -3.11 0.48 12.19
CA ALA A 257 -3.72 1.58 12.92
C ALA A 257 -3.20 1.69 14.36
N CYS A 258 -3.10 0.54 15.04
CA CYS A 258 -2.60 0.43 16.41
C CYS A 258 -1.14 0.87 16.52
N SER A 259 -0.30 0.46 15.56
CA SER A 259 1.13 0.79 15.53
C SER A 259 1.37 2.29 15.39
N HIS A 260 0.54 2.98 14.59
CA HIS A 260 0.58 4.43 14.44
C HIS A 260 0.01 5.21 15.63
N LEU A 261 -0.89 4.59 16.41
CA LEU A 261 -1.43 5.18 17.64
C LEU A 261 -0.54 4.95 18.86
N GLY A 262 0.44 4.02 18.77
CA GLY A 262 1.28 3.63 19.91
C GLY A 262 0.48 2.94 21.03
N ALA A 263 -0.66 2.34 20.72
CA ALA A 263 -1.58 1.74 21.69
C ALA A 263 -1.19 0.28 22.00
N LEU A 264 -0.17 0.08 22.84
CA LEU A 264 0.40 -1.24 23.12
C LEU A 264 -0.63 -2.22 23.71
N ASP A 265 -1.46 -1.77 24.65
CA ASP A 265 -2.41 -2.67 25.33
C ASP A 265 -3.51 -3.09 24.36
N LYS A 266 -4.05 -2.15 23.58
CA LYS A 266 -4.93 -2.50 22.46
C LYS A 266 -4.23 -3.43 21.47
N GLY A 267 -2.96 -3.22 21.17
CA GLY A 267 -2.16 -4.10 20.31
C GLY A 267 -2.09 -5.55 20.81
N ARG A 268 -1.91 -5.75 22.12
CA ARG A 268 -1.97 -7.07 22.77
C ARG A 268 -3.36 -7.69 22.69
N THR A 269 -4.42 -6.91 22.87
CA THR A 269 -5.80 -7.42 22.68
C THR A 269 -6.06 -7.83 21.23
N LEU A 270 -5.51 -7.11 20.25
CA LEU A 270 -5.61 -7.47 18.83
C LEU A 270 -4.83 -8.75 18.54
N HIS A 271 -3.64 -8.92 19.10
CA HIS A 271 -2.89 -10.16 18.99
C HIS A 271 -3.66 -11.34 19.61
N GLN A 272 -4.27 -11.15 20.79
CA GLN A 272 -5.14 -12.18 21.37
C GLN A 272 -6.33 -12.49 20.47
N CYS A 273 -6.94 -11.49 19.83
CA CYS A 273 -8.02 -11.66 18.86
C CYS A 273 -7.60 -12.51 17.63
N VAL A 274 -6.35 -12.40 17.17
CA VAL A 274 -5.78 -13.29 16.13
C VAL A 274 -5.84 -14.74 16.58
N VAL A 275 -5.41 -15.01 17.81
CA VAL A 275 -5.39 -16.35 18.41
C VAL A 275 -6.80 -16.89 18.62
N ASP A 276 -7.69 -16.09 19.22
CA ASP A 276 -9.06 -16.50 19.56
C ASP A 276 -9.91 -16.81 18.31
N ASN A 277 -9.63 -16.14 17.19
CA ASN A 277 -10.30 -16.40 15.91
C ASN A 277 -9.63 -17.51 15.08
N ASN A 278 -8.58 -18.16 15.61
CA ASN A 278 -7.79 -19.18 14.91
C ASN A 278 -7.31 -18.71 13.53
N LEU A 279 -6.91 -17.44 13.42
CA LEU A 279 -6.40 -16.91 12.16
C LEU A 279 -5.00 -17.48 11.90
N PRO A 280 -4.70 -17.94 10.67
CA PRO A 280 -3.38 -18.43 10.34
C PRO A 280 -2.36 -17.31 10.50
N LEU A 281 -1.31 -17.56 11.27
CA LEU A 281 -0.22 -16.60 11.46
C LEU A 281 0.73 -16.64 10.26
N THR A 282 0.22 -16.19 9.12
CA THR A 282 0.97 -16.00 7.87
C THR A 282 2.15 -15.05 8.08
N ILE A 283 3.09 -15.04 7.14
CA ILE A 283 4.21 -14.09 7.18
C ILE A 283 3.72 -12.64 7.21
N ILE A 284 2.66 -12.30 6.46
CA ILE A 284 2.09 -10.96 6.36
C ILE A 284 1.52 -10.51 7.72
N LEU A 285 0.70 -11.35 8.34
CA LEU A 285 0.09 -11.04 9.64
C LEU A 285 1.17 -10.95 10.74
N ARG A 286 2.18 -11.83 10.68
CA ARG A 286 3.30 -11.80 11.62
C ARG A 286 4.15 -10.54 11.47
N THR A 287 4.49 -10.14 10.25
CA THR A 287 5.19 -8.87 9.97
C THR A 287 4.41 -7.68 10.51
N SER A 288 3.08 -7.69 10.39
CA SER A 288 2.21 -6.63 10.92
C SER A 288 2.22 -6.59 12.46
N LEU A 289 2.21 -7.74 13.13
CA LEU A 289 2.35 -7.82 14.58
C LEU A 289 3.73 -7.34 15.04
N VAL A 290 4.80 -7.72 14.32
CA VAL A 290 6.17 -7.28 14.58
C VAL A 290 6.28 -5.76 14.48
N ASP A 291 5.79 -5.16 13.39
CA ASP A 291 5.77 -3.70 13.21
C ASP A 291 4.96 -3.00 14.31
N MET A 292 3.82 -3.59 14.70
CA MET A 292 2.99 -3.08 15.78
C MET A 292 3.73 -3.05 17.12
N TYR A 293 4.29 -4.18 17.57
CA TYR A 293 5.02 -4.22 18.84
C TYR A 293 6.26 -3.33 18.84
N ALA A 294 7.02 -3.30 17.73
CA ALA A 294 8.18 -2.44 17.61
C ALA A 294 7.82 -0.95 17.75
N LYS A 295 6.79 -0.48 17.01
CA LYS A 295 6.35 0.92 17.07
C LYS A 295 5.65 1.29 18.38
N CYS A 296 4.98 0.34 19.04
CA CYS A 296 4.36 0.55 20.36
C CYS A 296 5.37 0.46 21.52
N GLY A 297 6.65 0.32 21.24
CA GLY A 297 7.71 0.36 22.24
C GLY A 297 8.13 -1.00 22.82
N ALA A 298 7.44 -2.09 22.48
CA ALA A 298 7.70 -3.43 22.99
C ALA A 298 8.68 -4.21 22.08
N ILE A 299 9.90 -3.68 21.92
CA ILE A 299 10.88 -4.20 20.96
C ILE A 299 11.29 -5.66 21.22
N ASN A 300 11.31 -6.10 22.48
CA ASN A 300 11.62 -7.49 22.84
C ASN A 300 10.53 -8.46 22.36
N GLU A 301 9.24 -8.10 22.55
CA GLU A 301 8.10 -8.90 22.07
C GLU A 301 8.12 -9.00 20.53
N ALA A 302 8.49 -7.90 19.85
CA ALA A 302 8.68 -7.89 18.40
C ALA A 302 9.82 -8.84 17.97
N PHE A 303 10.96 -8.78 18.65
CA PHE A 303 12.14 -9.62 18.35
C PHE A 303 11.87 -11.10 18.60
N ASP A 304 11.16 -11.44 19.66
CA ASP A 304 10.75 -12.82 19.96
C ASP A 304 9.89 -13.42 18.85
N MET A 305 8.93 -12.65 18.32
CA MET A 305 8.10 -13.12 17.21
C MET A 305 8.87 -13.24 15.90
N PHE A 306 9.80 -12.32 15.64
CA PHE A 306 10.70 -12.38 14.49
C PHE A 306 11.55 -13.66 14.52
N ARG A 307 12.18 -13.96 15.65
CA ARG A 307 13.04 -15.15 15.81
C ARG A 307 12.30 -16.48 15.71
N ARG A 308 10.97 -16.49 15.85
CA ARG A 308 10.12 -17.68 15.63
C ARG A 308 9.90 -18.02 14.14
N VAL A 309 10.48 -17.27 13.21
CA VAL A 309 10.40 -17.56 11.76
C VAL A 309 11.75 -18.05 11.26
N PRO A 310 11.85 -19.26 10.71
CA PRO A 310 13.03 -19.72 10.00
C PRO A 310 13.33 -18.83 8.79
N VAL A 311 14.62 -18.59 8.51
CA VAL A 311 15.10 -17.75 7.41
C VAL A 311 14.49 -18.18 6.08
N GLU A 312 14.37 -19.49 5.85
CA GLU A 312 13.85 -20.13 4.62
C GLU A 312 12.39 -19.79 4.32
N THR A 313 11.63 -19.44 5.35
CA THR A 313 10.21 -19.12 5.26
C THR A 313 9.91 -17.64 5.48
N SER A 314 10.94 -16.84 5.72
CA SER A 314 10.83 -15.40 5.94
C SER A 314 10.92 -14.60 4.64
N ASP A 315 10.51 -13.35 4.68
CA ASP A 315 10.59 -12.42 3.56
C ASP A 315 11.34 -11.13 3.94
N VAL A 316 11.69 -10.33 2.94
CA VAL A 316 12.40 -9.06 3.14
C VAL A 316 11.62 -8.08 4.04
N LEU A 317 10.28 -8.15 4.03
CA LEU A 317 9.41 -7.25 4.78
C LEU A 317 9.52 -7.48 6.29
N LEU A 318 9.57 -8.74 6.73
CA LEU A 318 9.74 -9.10 8.14
C LEU A 318 11.09 -8.59 8.69
N TRP A 319 12.16 -8.77 7.93
CA TRP A 319 13.51 -8.29 8.31
C TRP A 319 13.57 -6.77 8.34
N ASN A 320 12.99 -6.10 7.34
CA ASN A 320 12.90 -4.65 7.29
C ASN A 320 12.12 -4.08 8.50
N ALA A 321 11.03 -4.74 8.91
CA ALA A 321 10.26 -4.32 10.08
C ALA A 321 11.11 -4.38 11.35
N MET A 322 11.88 -5.45 11.57
CA MET A 322 12.75 -5.56 12.75
C MET A 322 13.98 -4.65 12.72
N ILE A 323 14.70 -4.58 11.59
CA ILE A 323 15.87 -3.71 11.44
C ILE A 323 15.45 -2.27 11.72
N ARG A 324 14.35 -1.82 11.12
CA ARG A 324 13.78 -0.48 11.37
C ARG A 324 13.32 -0.31 12.82
N GLY A 325 12.67 -1.31 13.41
CA GLY A 325 12.27 -1.30 14.81
C GLY A 325 13.46 -1.05 15.73
N LEU A 326 14.53 -1.85 15.61
CA LEU A 326 15.76 -1.67 16.38
C LEU A 326 16.39 -0.28 16.17
N ALA A 327 16.44 0.18 14.91
CA ALA A 327 16.94 1.51 14.56
C ALA A 327 16.18 2.64 15.29
N THR A 328 14.85 2.61 15.27
CA THR A 328 14.00 3.63 15.94
C THR A 328 14.14 3.63 17.46
N HIS A 329 14.52 2.49 18.04
CA HIS A 329 14.80 2.33 19.46
C HIS A 329 16.24 2.69 19.85
N GLY A 330 17.07 3.13 18.90
CA GLY A 330 18.48 3.45 19.14
C GLY A 330 19.37 2.22 19.34
N LEU A 331 18.86 1.01 19.08
CA LEU A 331 19.61 -0.25 19.12
C LEU A 331 20.39 -0.44 17.81
N VAL A 332 21.27 0.53 17.54
CA VAL A 332 21.97 0.67 16.25
C VAL A 332 22.83 -0.56 15.96
N LYS A 333 23.55 -1.07 16.96
CA LYS A 333 24.42 -2.23 16.79
C LYS A 333 23.62 -3.47 16.40
N GLU A 334 22.54 -3.74 17.11
CA GLU A 334 21.64 -4.87 16.87
C GLU A 334 20.98 -4.78 15.50
N SER A 335 20.60 -3.57 15.08
CA SER A 335 20.08 -3.31 13.73
C SER A 335 21.11 -3.66 12.63
N LEU A 336 22.36 -3.23 12.80
CA LEU A 336 23.43 -3.52 11.85
C LEU A 336 23.83 -5.01 11.86
N ASP A 337 23.79 -5.65 13.02
CA ASP A 337 24.11 -7.08 13.15
C ASP A 337 23.01 -7.95 12.51
N LEU A 338 21.73 -7.59 12.62
CA LEU A 338 20.65 -8.25 11.87
C LEU A 338 20.83 -8.11 10.35
N PHE A 339 21.28 -6.96 9.86
CA PHE A 339 21.56 -6.81 8.43
C PHE A 339 22.73 -7.70 7.96
N LYS A 340 23.78 -7.84 8.78
CA LYS A 340 24.87 -8.78 8.47
C LYS A 340 24.33 -10.21 8.42
N GLU A 341 23.48 -10.61 9.37
CA GLU A 341 22.84 -11.92 9.39
C GLU A 341 21.98 -12.16 8.13
N MET A 342 21.16 -11.17 7.75
CA MET A 342 20.36 -11.18 6.52
C MET A 342 21.23 -11.43 5.29
N LYS A 343 22.36 -10.70 5.18
CA LYS A 343 23.31 -10.85 4.08
C LYS A 343 24.01 -12.20 4.10
N SER A 344 24.44 -12.69 5.26
CA SER A 344 25.10 -13.99 5.42
C SER A 344 24.20 -15.18 5.06
N SER A 345 22.88 -15.02 5.19
CA SER A 345 21.93 -16.08 4.83
C SER A 345 21.90 -16.40 3.32
N ASN A 346 22.26 -15.43 2.46
CA ASN A 346 22.15 -15.48 0.98
C ASN A 346 20.75 -15.81 0.42
N GLN A 347 19.74 -16.06 1.26
CA GLN A 347 18.38 -16.41 0.84
C GLN A 347 17.51 -15.16 0.65
N ILE A 348 17.76 -14.11 1.44
CA ILE A 348 16.98 -12.88 1.46
C ILE A 348 17.82 -11.75 0.92
N ARG A 349 17.36 -11.13 -0.17
CA ARG A 349 18.06 -10.01 -0.79
C ARG A 349 17.60 -8.69 -0.15
N PRO A 350 18.52 -7.86 0.34
CA PRO A 350 18.21 -6.50 0.75
C PRO A 350 17.55 -5.72 -0.37
N ASP A 351 16.51 -4.96 -0.02
CA ASP A 351 15.83 -4.06 -0.93
C ASP A 351 16.07 -2.60 -0.51
N GLU A 352 15.47 -1.68 -1.26
CA GLU A 352 15.56 -0.24 -1.01
C GLU A 352 15.12 0.12 0.43
N ILE A 353 14.08 -0.54 0.95
CA ILE A 353 13.56 -0.30 2.29
C ILE A 353 14.54 -0.81 3.37
N THR A 354 15.30 -1.88 3.09
CA THR A 354 16.37 -2.34 3.98
C THR A 354 17.41 -1.25 4.20
N TYR A 355 17.92 -0.67 3.10
CA TYR A 355 18.93 0.40 3.17
C TYR A 355 18.38 1.68 3.79
N LEU A 356 17.13 2.05 3.53
CA LEU A 356 16.48 3.15 4.25
C LEU A 356 16.48 2.92 5.77
N SER A 357 16.19 1.69 6.21
CA SER A 357 16.18 1.33 7.62
C SER A 357 17.57 1.43 8.25
N LEU A 358 18.62 1.06 7.51
CA LEU A 358 20.02 1.22 7.94
C LEU A 358 20.44 2.68 8.03
N LEU A 359 20.06 3.51 7.06
CA LEU A 359 20.33 4.95 7.11
C LEU A 359 19.64 5.60 8.31
N HIS A 360 18.44 5.15 8.65
CA HIS A 360 17.74 5.57 9.86
C HIS A 360 18.52 5.18 11.12
N ALA A 361 19.06 3.94 11.19
CA ALA A 361 19.91 3.50 12.29
C ALA A 361 21.17 4.38 12.41
N CYS A 362 21.83 4.70 11.28
CA CYS A 362 22.98 5.58 11.25
C CYS A 362 22.64 7.00 11.72
N ALA A 363 21.47 7.54 11.35
CA ALA A 363 21.01 8.84 11.81
C ALA A 363 20.82 8.90 13.33
N HIS A 364 20.22 7.85 13.93
CA HIS A 364 20.08 7.74 15.38
C HIS A 364 21.43 7.50 16.09
N GLY A 365 22.36 6.78 15.47
CA GLY A 365 23.70 6.51 16.01
C GLY A 365 24.75 7.60 15.75
N GLY A 366 24.44 8.62 14.95
CA GLY A 366 25.42 9.62 14.50
C GLY A 366 26.53 9.05 13.60
N LEU A 367 26.29 7.91 12.95
CA LEU A 367 27.26 7.14 12.16
C LEU A 367 27.33 7.65 10.71
N VAL A 368 27.92 8.82 10.50
CA VAL A 368 27.96 9.47 9.16
C VAL A 368 28.71 8.63 8.13
N SER A 369 29.84 8.03 8.50
CA SER A 369 30.67 7.23 7.60
C SER A 369 29.93 5.99 7.09
N GLU A 370 29.26 5.29 8.00
CA GLU A 370 28.43 4.13 7.72
C GLU A 370 27.21 4.50 6.88
N ALA A 371 26.61 5.67 7.13
CA ALA A 371 25.51 6.17 6.31
C ALA A 371 25.94 6.34 4.84
N TRP A 372 27.09 6.96 4.60
CA TRP A 372 27.65 7.08 3.25
C TRP A 372 27.95 5.71 2.62
N HIS A 373 28.52 4.78 3.39
CA HIS A 373 28.78 3.42 2.91
C HIS A 373 27.48 2.74 2.45
N PHE A 374 26.41 2.78 3.24
CA PHE A 374 25.14 2.17 2.87
C PHE A 374 24.45 2.90 1.71
N PHE A 375 24.56 4.22 1.64
CA PHE A 375 24.01 5.02 0.54
C PHE A 375 24.67 4.68 -0.81
N GLU A 376 25.99 4.47 -0.83
CA GLU A 376 26.69 4.01 -2.04
C GLU A 376 26.40 2.55 -2.35
N CYS A 377 26.37 1.65 -1.35
CA CYS A 377 25.98 0.25 -1.58
C CYS A 377 24.59 0.13 -2.20
N LEU A 378 23.61 0.96 -1.80
CA LEU A 378 22.28 1.00 -2.42
C LEU A 378 22.38 1.25 -3.94
N LYS A 379 23.23 2.19 -4.37
CA LYS A 379 23.44 2.49 -5.79
C LYS A 379 24.19 1.37 -6.52
N GLU A 380 25.21 0.80 -5.89
CA GLU A 380 25.99 -0.33 -6.44
C GLU A 380 25.12 -1.56 -6.72
N GLN A 381 24.06 -1.77 -5.92
CA GLN A 381 23.08 -2.83 -6.14
C GLN A 381 22.06 -2.49 -7.26
N GLY A 382 22.21 -1.36 -7.95
CA GLY A 382 21.35 -0.92 -9.05
C GLY A 382 20.01 -0.33 -8.59
N MET A 383 19.85 0.00 -7.31
CA MET A 383 18.64 0.65 -6.78
C MET A 383 18.75 2.17 -6.88
N VAL A 384 17.61 2.82 -7.12
CA VAL A 384 17.54 4.28 -7.26
C VAL A 384 17.23 4.89 -5.90
N PRO A 385 18.09 5.76 -5.34
CA PRO A 385 17.80 6.46 -4.09
C PRO A 385 16.54 7.31 -4.22
N LYS A 386 15.59 7.11 -3.30
CA LYS A 386 14.39 7.96 -3.15
C LYS A 386 14.58 9.08 -2.15
N ILE A 387 13.63 10.01 -2.12
CA ILE A 387 13.64 11.22 -1.29
C ILE A 387 13.88 10.91 0.21
N GLU A 388 13.37 9.78 0.70
CA GLU A 388 13.55 9.33 2.08
C GLU A 388 15.01 8.99 2.43
N HIS A 389 15.78 8.45 1.47
CA HIS A 389 17.21 8.16 1.66
C HIS A 389 18.01 9.44 1.78
N PHE A 390 17.74 10.39 0.87
CA PHE A 390 18.35 11.71 0.93
C PHE A 390 18.00 12.42 2.25
N ALA A 391 16.78 12.22 2.77
CA ALA A 391 16.37 12.81 4.03
C ALA A 391 17.18 12.26 5.21
N CYS A 392 17.38 10.94 5.24
CA CYS A 392 18.21 10.32 6.28
C CYS A 392 19.68 10.77 6.19
N MET A 393 20.22 10.95 4.98
CA MET A 393 21.57 11.49 4.77
C MET A 393 21.70 12.92 5.30
N VAL A 394 20.72 13.79 5.02
CA VAL A 394 20.70 15.16 5.56
C VAL A 394 20.59 15.13 7.09
N ASP A 395 19.72 14.28 7.64
CA ASP A 395 19.51 14.17 9.09
C ASP A 395 20.78 13.71 9.83
N VAL A 396 21.43 12.62 9.37
CA VAL A 396 22.66 12.13 10.02
C VAL A 396 23.79 13.15 9.98
N MET A 397 23.99 13.84 8.85
CA MET A 397 25.02 14.87 8.72
C MET A 397 24.71 16.10 9.58
N ALA A 398 23.45 16.55 9.60
CA ALA A 398 23.01 17.68 10.39
C ALA A 398 23.15 17.41 11.90
N ARG A 399 22.78 16.21 12.36
CA ARG A 399 22.92 15.79 13.76
C ARG A 399 24.38 15.65 14.18
N ALA A 400 25.24 15.17 13.29
CA ALA A 400 26.68 15.07 13.52
C ALA A 400 27.43 16.41 13.46
N GLY A 401 26.74 17.52 13.11
CA GLY A 401 27.34 18.85 13.03
C GLY A 401 28.02 19.19 11.71
N GLN A 402 27.96 18.29 10.72
CA GLN A 402 28.43 18.51 9.35
C GLN A 402 27.37 19.29 8.54
N THR A 403 26.91 20.41 9.08
CA THR A 403 25.74 21.13 8.55
C THR A 403 26.03 21.81 7.21
N THR A 404 27.26 22.25 6.99
CA THR A 404 27.65 22.90 5.73
C THR A 404 27.68 21.88 4.59
N GLU A 405 28.26 20.71 4.85
CA GLU A 405 28.30 19.57 3.95
C GLU A 405 26.88 19.05 3.69
N ALA A 406 26.04 18.99 4.72
CA ALA A 406 24.63 18.60 4.60
C ALA A 406 23.85 19.57 3.69
N TYR A 407 24.09 20.88 3.83
CA TYR A 407 23.48 21.89 2.95
C TYR A 407 23.97 21.75 1.50
N HIS A 408 25.27 21.54 1.30
CA HIS A 408 25.83 21.32 -0.04
C HIS A 408 25.24 20.06 -0.69
N PHE A 409 25.17 18.95 0.04
CA PHE A 409 24.53 17.73 -0.43
C PHE A 409 23.07 17.96 -0.80
N LEU A 410 22.30 18.66 0.04
CA LEU A 410 20.91 19.03 -0.21
C LEU A 410 20.74 19.83 -1.51
N CYS A 411 21.67 20.73 -1.82
CA CYS A 411 21.67 21.51 -3.07
C CYS A 411 22.02 20.68 -4.31
N GLN A 412 22.73 19.56 -4.17
CA GLN A 412 23.17 18.70 -5.28
C GLN A 412 22.20 17.55 -5.58
N MET A 413 21.16 17.38 -4.76
CA MET A 413 20.18 16.32 -4.95
C MET A 413 19.47 16.44 -6.31
N PRO A 414 19.17 15.32 -6.99
CA PRO A 414 18.41 15.31 -8.24
C PRO A 414 16.90 15.56 -8.04
N ILE A 415 16.46 15.74 -6.79
CA ILE A 415 15.06 15.87 -6.39
C ILE A 415 14.95 17.12 -5.51
N GLU A 416 13.85 17.86 -5.63
CA GLU A 416 13.57 19.02 -4.78
C GLU A 416 13.54 18.63 -3.28
N PRO A 417 14.25 19.37 -2.41
CA PRO A 417 14.26 19.10 -0.98
C PRO A 417 12.87 19.22 -0.34
N THR A 418 12.55 18.30 0.57
CA THR A 418 11.30 18.40 1.34
C THR A 418 11.40 19.42 2.47
N PRO A 419 10.26 19.97 2.94
CA PRO A 419 10.21 20.77 4.16
C PRO A 419 10.78 20.02 5.39
N SER A 420 10.65 18.70 5.47
CA SER A 420 11.19 17.90 6.57
C SER A 420 12.73 17.87 6.58
N MET A 421 13.37 17.74 5.42
CA MET A 421 14.83 17.80 5.28
C MET A 421 15.40 19.14 5.73
N LEU A 422 14.80 20.24 5.28
CA LEU A 422 15.20 21.59 5.68
C LEU A 422 14.96 21.81 7.17
N GLY A 423 13.89 21.24 7.73
CA GLY A 423 13.64 21.24 9.18
C GLY A 423 14.74 20.52 9.96
N ALA A 424 15.13 19.32 9.55
CA ALA A 424 16.22 18.55 10.16
C ALA A 424 17.56 19.30 10.09
N LEU A 425 17.88 19.86 8.92
CA LEU A 425 19.08 20.67 8.73
C LEU A 425 19.08 21.93 9.60
N MET A 426 17.96 22.66 9.66
CA MET A 426 17.82 23.84 10.51
C MET A 426 18.02 23.48 11.99
N ASN A 427 17.46 22.36 12.44
CA ASN A 427 17.62 21.87 13.81
C ASN A 427 19.09 21.50 14.12
N GLY A 428 19.76 20.79 13.21
CA GLY A 428 21.20 20.50 13.33
C GLY A 428 22.02 21.80 13.41
N CYS A 429 21.71 22.79 12.58
CA CYS A 429 22.37 24.10 12.61
C CYS A 429 22.17 24.81 13.95
N MET A 430 20.96 24.77 14.54
CA MET A 430 20.70 25.34 15.86
C MET A 430 21.52 24.64 16.94
N ASN A 431 21.51 23.30 16.95
CA ASN A 431 22.22 22.50 17.97
C ASN A 431 23.73 22.70 17.94
N HIS A 432 24.29 22.96 16.75
CA HIS A 432 25.74 23.17 16.54
C HIS A 432 26.13 24.65 16.41
N GLY A 433 25.22 25.58 16.74
CA GLY A 433 25.50 27.03 16.77
C GLY A 433 25.73 27.68 15.40
N LYS A 434 25.35 27.03 14.29
CA LYS A 434 25.47 27.55 12.92
C LYS A 434 24.29 28.45 12.56
N LEU A 435 24.12 29.54 13.30
CA LEU A 435 22.91 30.37 13.30
C LEU A 435 22.63 31.05 11.94
N GLU A 436 23.65 31.46 11.18
CA GLU A 436 23.45 32.05 9.85
C GLU A 436 22.83 31.05 8.85
N LEU A 437 23.35 29.82 8.83
CA LEU A 437 22.81 28.76 7.99
C LEU A 437 21.37 28.40 8.44
N ALA A 438 21.13 28.34 9.75
CA ALA A 438 19.79 28.12 10.30
C ALA A 438 18.77 29.19 9.86
N LYS A 439 19.16 30.48 9.85
CA LYS A 439 18.30 31.58 9.39
C LYS A 439 17.96 31.44 7.91
N MET A 440 18.96 31.17 7.07
CA MET A 440 18.78 31.01 5.63
C MET A 440 17.85 29.83 5.30
N VAL A 441 18.11 28.66 5.91
CA VAL A 441 17.27 27.46 5.75
C VAL A 441 15.86 27.72 6.29
N GLY A 442 15.73 28.36 7.46
CA GLY A 442 14.43 28.69 8.06
C GLY A 442 13.60 29.66 7.23
N ARG A 443 14.21 30.63 6.53
CA ARG A 443 13.50 31.52 5.59
C ARG A 443 12.94 30.73 4.41
N ARG A 444 13.78 29.92 3.74
CA ARG A 444 13.37 29.04 2.64
C ARG A 444 12.23 28.10 3.06
N LEU A 445 12.29 27.58 4.29
CA LEU A 445 11.29 26.67 4.83
C LEU A 445 9.92 27.32 5.00
N VAL A 446 9.86 28.59 5.41
CA VAL A 446 8.60 29.36 5.49
C VAL A 446 8.07 29.70 4.09
N GLU A 447 8.94 29.94 3.12
CA GLU A 447 8.54 30.19 1.73
C GLU A 447 7.95 28.93 1.07
N MET A 448 8.50 27.75 1.38
CA MET A 448 8.03 26.48 0.84
C MET A 448 6.71 26.00 1.46
N ASP A 449 6.48 26.30 2.73
CA ASP A 449 5.30 25.85 3.46
C ASP A 449 4.72 26.98 4.33
N PRO A 450 4.12 28.01 3.69
CA PRO A 450 3.73 29.25 4.37
C PRO A 450 2.51 29.09 5.27
N ASN A 451 1.81 27.94 5.21
CA ASN A 451 0.62 27.65 6.01
C ASN A 451 0.94 26.87 7.28
N HIS A 452 2.18 26.41 7.45
CA HIS A 452 2.59 25.60 8.59
C HIS A 452 3.23 26.44 9.69
N ASP A 453 2.58 26.45 10.86
CA ASP A 453 2.97 27.23 12.04
C ASP A 453 4.39 26.91 12.55
N GLY A 454 4.74 25.63 12.66
CA GLY A 454 6.05 25.15 13.10
C GLY A 454 7.24 25.76 12.35
N ARG A 455 7.08 26.18 11.08
CA ARG A 455 8.15 26.79 10.28
C ARG A 455 8.46 28.21 10.77
N TYR A 456 7.41 29.01 11.01
CA TYR A 456 7.55 30.34 11.58
C TYR A 456 8.04 30.30 13.02
N VAL A 457 7.51 29.37 13.82
CA VAL A 457 7.93 29.16 15.20
C VAL A 457 9.41 28.80 15.26
N GLY A 458 9.87 27.85 14.43
CA GLY A 458 11.27 27.46 14.33
C GLY A 458 12.18 28.62 13.94
N LEU A 459 11.84 29.37 12.88
CA LEU A 459 12.64 30.54 12.47
C LEU A 459 12.66 31.64 13.54
N ALA A 460 11.54 31.89 14.22
CA ALA A 460 11.50 32.84 15.33
C ALA A 460 12.39 32.40 16.51
N ASN A 461 12.46 31.09 16.79
CA ASN A 461 13.34 30.54 17.80
C ASN A 461 14.82 30.70 17.40
N VAL A 462 15.18 30.49 16.13
CA VAL A 462 16.54 30.77 15.61
C VAL A 462 16.93 32.23 15.89
N TYR A 463 16.05 33.19 15.59
CA TYR A 463 16.30 34.61 15.86
C TYR A 463 16.43 34.92 17.35
N ALA A 464 15.64 34.25 18.21
CA ALA A 464 15.73 34.41 19.65
C ALA A 464 17.07 33.89 20.21
N THR A 465 17.54 32.72 19.75
CA THR A 465 18.85 32.15 20.11
C THR A 465 19.99 33.08 19.69
N ASP A 466 19.84 33.76 18.55
CA ASP A 466 20.77 34.77 18.04
C ASP A 466 20.59 36.17 18.69
N GLN A 467 19.73 36.30 19.71
CA GLN A 467 19.42 37.55 20.42
C GLN A 467 18.80 38.67 19.54
N ARG A 468 18.29 38.33 18.35
CA ARG A 468 17.62 39.24 17.42
C ARG A 468 16.11 39.29 17.67
N TRP A 469 15.74 39.79 18.85
CA TRP A 469 14.35 39.83 19.33
C TRP A 469 13.37 40.56 18.38
N GLY A 470 13.84 41.59 17.67
CA GLY A 470 13.02 42.32 16.69
C GLY A 470 12.57 41.45 15.51
N GLU A 471 13.47 40.63 14.96
CA GLU A 471 13.15 39.72 13.86
C GLU A 471 12.33 38.52 14.33
N ALA A 472 12.59 38.01 15.54
CA ALA A 472 11.76 36.97 16.16
C ALA A 472 10.30 37.45 16.27
N LYS A 473 10.09 38.67 16.78
CA LYS A 473 8.77 39.29 16.87
C LYS A 473 8.13 39.52 15.50
N SER A 474 8.89 40.05 14.54
CA SER A 474 8.42 40.26 13.16
C SER A 474 7.97 38.95 12.49
N THR A 475 8.72 37.86 12.70
CA THR A 475 8.38 36.53 12.16
C THR A 475 7.06 36.01 12.72
N ARG A 476 6.81 36.19 14.03
CA ARG A 476 5.54 35.82 14.67
C ARG A 476 4.37 36.69 14.17
N GLN A 477 4.59 37.98 14.03
CA GLN A 477 3.59 38.88 13.44
C GLN A 477 3.26 38.51 11.99
N ARG A 478 4.25 38.08 11.20
CA ARG A 478 4.02 37.58 9.84
C ARG A 478 3.15 36.33 9.85
N MET A 479 3.41 35.38 10.75
CA MET A 479 2.58 34.18 10.93
C MET A 479 1.11 34.54 11.17
N GLU A 480 0.85 35.48 12.08
CA GLU A 480 -0.50 35.97 12.39
C GLU A 480 -1.17 36.67 11.20
N ARG A 481 -0.43 37.50 10.46
CA ARG A 481 -0.95 38.21 9.27
C ARG A 481 -1.38 37.27 8.14
N VAL A 482 -0.70 36.14 7.98
CA VAL A 482 -1.04 35.11 6.98
C VAL A 482 -2.17 34.20 7.49
N GLY A 483 -2.68 34.42 8.70
CA GLY A 483 -3.78 33.64 9.29
C GLY A 483 -3.35 32.31 9.88
N VAL A 484 -2.04 32.05 9.97
CA VAL A 484 -1.49 30.81 10.55
C VAL A 484 -1.55 30.91 12.07
N ARG A 485 -2.25 29.97 12.70
CA ARG A 485 -2.34 29.89 14.16
C ARG A 485 -1.42 28.79 14.66
N LYS A 486 -0.77 29.05 15.79
CA LYS A 486 0.01 28.02 16.49
C LYS A 486 -0.92 26.89 16.90
N CYS A 487 -0.70 25.70 16.35
CA CYS A 487 -1.35 24.48 16.79
C CYS A 487 -0.64 23.99 18.05
N PRO A 488 -1.37 23.80 19.17
CA PRO A 488 -0.76 23.20 20.35
C PRO A 488 -0.29 21.79 20.02
N GLY A 489 0.99 21.51 20.28
CA GLY A 489 1.49 20.14 20.30
C GLY A 489 0.74 19.33 21.35
N PHE A 490 0.53 18.05 21.07
CA PHE A 490 -0.13 17.14 22.00
C PHE A 490 0.59 15.80 22.05
N SER A 491 0.49 15.15 23.19
CA SER A 491 0.89 13.75 23.38
C SER A 491 -0.35 12.90 23.56
N LEU A 492 -0.25 11.63 23.19
CA LEU A 492 -1.27 10.63 23.47
C LEU A 492 -0.71 9.63 24.46
N VAL A 493 -1.52 9.24 25.44
CA VAL A 493 -1.19 8.18 26.39
C VAL A 493 -2.37 7.21 26.42
N GLU A 494 -2.07 5.92 26.36
CA GLU A 494 -3.06 4.87 26.60
C GLU A 494 -3.19 4.63 28.11
N VAL A 495 -4.41 4.77 28.64
CA VAL A 495 -4.76 4.46 30.04
C VAL A 495 -6.03 3.64 30.00
N ASP A 496 -6.05 2.48 30.65
CA ASP A 496 -7.20 1.57 30.69
C ASP A 496 -7.78 1.27 29.29
N GLN A 497 -6.90 1.04 28.30
CA GLN A 497 -7.24 0.80 26.88
C GLN A 497 -7.92 1.98 26.15
N ALA A 498 -7.94 3.16 26.76
CA ALA A 498 -8.42 4.40 26.14
C ALA A 498 -7.25 5.34 25.82
N LEU A 499 -7.28 5.98 24.65
CA LEU A 499 -6.25 6.94 24.23
C LEU A 499 -6.62 8.36 24.67
N HIS A 500 -5.94 8.84 25.71
CA HIS A 500 -6.09 10.18 26.27
C HIS A 500 -5.15 11.17 25.58
N ARG A 501 -5.69 12.33 25.19
CA ARG A 501 -4.92 13.42 24.60
C ARG A 501 -4.51 14.42 25.68
N PHE A 502 -3.24 14.80 25.67
CA PHE A 502 -2.67 15.81 26.55
C PHE A 502 -2.08 16.94 25.72
N ILE A 503 -2.57 18.16 25.94
CA ILE A 503 -1.99 19.37 25.39
C ILE A 503 -1.24 20.09 26.53
N ALA A 504 -0.08 20.68 26.25
CA ALA A 504 0.63 21.47 27.26
C ALA A 504 -0.27 22.59 27.81
N HIS A 505 -0.37 22.68 29.14
CA HIS A 505 -1.28 23.58 29.88
C HIS A 505 -2.78 23.29 29.77
N ASP A 506 -3.16 22.14 29.22
CA ASP A 506 -4.55 21.68 29.23
C ASP A 506 -4.98 21.29 30.66
N LYS A 507 -6.15 21.80 31.07
CA LYS A 507 -6.78 21.55 32.36
C LYS A 507 -8.12 20.81 32.23
N SER A 508 -8.47 20.37 31.03
CA SER A 508 -9.77 19.74 30.72
C SER A 508 -9.91 18.31 31.23
N HIS A 509 -8.80 17.66 31.60
CA HIS A 509 -8.84 16.29 32.09
C HIS A 509 -9.55 16.21 33.47
N PRO A 510 -10.53 15.32 33.67
CA PRO A 510 -11.28 15.22 34.93
C PRO A 510 -10.39 15.03 36.16
N SER A 511 -9.28 14.30 36.01
CA SER A 511 -8.30 14.04 37.08
C SER A 511 -7.09 15.00 37.08
N TYR A 512 -7.19 16.16 36.42
CA TYR A 512 -6.05 17.08 36.24
C TYR A 512 -5.32 17.40 37.54
N GLU A 513 -6.05 17.73 38.62
CA GLU A 513 -5.47 18.07 39.91
C GLU A 513 -4.66 16.90 40.50
N VAL A 514 -5.18 15.68 40.41
CA VAL A 514 -4.51 14.46 40.90
C VAL A 514 -3.25 14.19 40.10
N ILE A 515 -3.30 14.34 38.78
CA ILE A 515 -2.14 14.18 37.89
C ILE A 515 -1.06 15.21 38.23
N CYS A 516 -1.43 16.48 38.44
CA CYS A 516 -0.48 17.53 38.82
C CYS A 516 0.13 17.31 40.21
N MET A 517 -0.64 16.81 41.18
CA MET A 517 -0.11 16.40 42.49
C MET A 517 0.89 15.26 42.35
N MET A 518 0.56 14.23 41.57
CA MET A 518 1.46 13.10 41.32
C MET A 518 2.72 13.52 40.56
N LEU A 519 2.62 14.38 39.55
CA LEU A 519 3.77 14.95 38.84
C LEU A 519 4.66 15.76 39.76
N SER A 520 4.08 16.54 40.67
CA SER A 520 4.82 17.31 41.66
C SER A 520 5.54 16.38 42.65
N PHE A 521 4.87 15.31 43.07
CA PHE A 521 5.46 14.25 43.89
C PHE A 521 6.62 13.56 43.18
N LEU A 522 6.42 13.03 41.96
CA LEU A 522 7.47 12.39 41.15
C LEU A 522 8.62 13.36 40.86
N GLY A 523 8.33 14.61 40.52
CA GLY A 523 9.33 15.66 40.33
C GLY A 523 10.14 15.95 41.59
N SER A 524 9.55 15.81 42.78
CA SER A 524 10.30 15.89 44.05
C SER A 524 11.22 14.70 44.29
N GLN A 525 10.84 13.50 43.81
CA GLN A 525 11.64 12.28 43.91
C GLN A 525 12.76 12.20 42.85
N MET A 526 12.55 12.83 41.69
CA MET A 526 13.49 12.81 40.55
C MET A 526 14.54 13.92 40.61
N ARG A 527 14.44 14.89 41.52
CA ARG A 527 15.54 15.85 41.73
C ARG A 527 16.74 15.08 42.30
N PRO A 528 17.88 15.04 41.58
CA PRO A 528 19.09 14.46 42.15
C PRO A 528 19.46 15.26 43.40
N HIS A 529 19.82 14.58 44.48
CA HIS A 529 20.70 15.18 45.46
C HIS A 529 22.00 15.58 44.72
N GLU A 530 22.33 16.87 44.82
CA GLU A 530 23.60 17.53 44.47
C GLU A 530 23.73 18.24 43.11
N ASN A 531 23.65 19.58 43.19
CA ASN A 531 24.43 20.61 42.49
C ASN A 531 25.03 20.28 41.10
N GLN A 532 24.37 20.73 40.03
CA GLN A 532 24.97 21.63 39.03
C GLN A 532 23.88 22.20 38.09
N HIS A 533 24.01 23.48 37.78
CA HIS A 533 23.09 24.29 36.98
C HIS A 533 22.66 23.63 35.66
N PHE A 534 21.37 23.32 35.53
CA PHE A 534 20.68 23.28 34.25
C PHE A 534 19.31 23.96 34.38
N LEU A 535 19.21 25.16 33.79
CA LEU A 535 17.97 25.89 33.57
C LEU A 535 17.17 25.13 32.49
N LEU A 536 16.20 24.32 32.92
CA LEU A 536 15.14 23.80 32.05
C LEU A 536 13.98 24.80 32.05
N PHE A 537 13.81 25.52 30.93
CA PHE A 537 12.55 26.15 30.58
C PHE A 537 11.59 25.08 30.05
N VAL A 538 10.46 24.90 30.73
CA VAL A 538 9.27 24.14 30.28
C VAL A 538 8.42 25.05 29.39
#